data_AF-A0A8V0ZCP6-F1
#
_entry.id   AF-A0A8V0ZCP6-F1
#
_cell.length_a   1.000
_cell.length_b   1.000
_cell.length_c   1.000
_cell.angle_alpha   90.00
_cell.angle_beta   90.00
_cell.angle_gamma   90.00
#
_symmetry.space_group_name_H-M   'P 1'
#
loop_
_entity.id
_entity.type
_entity.pdbx_description
1 polymer ?
#
loop_
_entity_poly.entity_id
_entity_poly.type
_entity_poly.pdbx_seq_one_letter_code
_entity_poly.pdbx_strand_id
1 'polypeptide(L)'
;MLCPHSPWRSVCRISALPVLPQPCSASWGRSAIRFVTLQQCGKCPPASLVSQCRAERAHCWELLPPCVRVHYLSLHPHALSCSSRCLLFWVSVAAGILGMFQLRRGSVPDPGPKPENAITIAVSSRALFRMEEEQKIYNEQGVEAYVKYQLDHENEPFLPGAAFPFVKALEAVNTQLRELYPDSEELFDIVLMTNNHAQVGVRLINSINHYDLFIERFCMTGGNSPIGYLKAYHTNLYLSSDAEKVSGAIEEGIAAATIFSPSKDLEVSEKQLRVAFDGDAVLFSDESEQIVKAHGLDMFFEHEKAHENNPLAQGPLKGFLEALGKLQKKFYSKGLRMECPIRTYLVTARSAASSGARALKTLRSWGLETDEALFLAGAPKGPLLKKIRPHIFFDDQMFHVEGAKEMGTVAAHVPYGVAQKHKRPLQEKQPQNSK
;
A
#
# COMPACT_ATOMS: atom_id res chain seq x y z
N MET A 1 -52.31 6.61 3.34
CA MET A 1 -53.21 6.49 4.51
C MET A 1 -53.50 5.01 4.75
N LEU A 2 -53.47 4.41 5.92
CA LEU A 2 -52.88 4.63 7.24
C LEU A 2 -53.06 3.25 7.94
N CYS A 3 -52.00 2.74 8.58
CA CYS A 3 -52.01 1.66 9.59
C CYS A 3 -52.87 2.06 10.83
N PRO A 4 -53.07 1.27 11.92
CA PRO A 4 -52.20 0.19 12.46
C PRO A 4 -52.79 -0.99 13.30
N HIS A 5 -51.90 -1.96 13.58
CA HIS A 5 -51.58 -2.72 14.82
C HIS A 5 -52.62 -3.42 15.73
N SER A 6 -52.35 -4.71 16.03
CA SER A 6 -51.78 -5.17 17.34
C SER A 6 -51.58 -6.71 17.40
N PRO A 7 -50.53 -7.22 18.07
CA PRO A 7 -50.49 -8.60 18.55
C PRO A 7 -50.27 -8.72 20.07
N TRP A 8 -50.48 -9.95 20.54
CA TRP A 8 -50.68 -10.39 21.92
C TRP A 8 -49.44 -10.38 22.84
N ARG A 9 -49.76 -10.34 24.14
CA ARG A 9 -48.92 -10.35 25.35
C ARG A 9 -48.36 -11.73 25.72
N SER A 10 -47.18 -11.74 26.36
CA SER A 10 -46.90 -12.36 27.70
C SER A 10 -45.38 -12.30 27.95
N VAL A 11 -44.82 -11.33 28.70
CA VAL A 11 -44.66 -11.22 30.17
C VAL A 11 -43.90 -12.38 30.81
N CYS A 12 -42.64 -12.12 31.20
CA CYS A 12 -42.19 -12.24 32.60
C CYS A 12 -40.96 -11.34 32.86
N ARG A 13 -41.10 -10.47 33.87
CA ARG A 13 -40.09 -9.58 34.48
C ARG A 13 -39.10 -10.43 35.31
N ILE A 14 -37.90 -9.99 35.69
CA ILE A 14 -37.54 -8.98 36.74
C ILE A 14 -36.00 -8.81 36.59
N SER A 15 -35.46 -7.71 36.06
CA SER A 15 -35.01 -6.46 36.72
C SER A 15 -34.07 -6.60 37.94
N ALA A 16 -32.80 -6.22 37.78
CA ALA A 16 -32.15 -5.09 38.48
C ALA A 16 -30.61 -5.04 38.22
N LEU A 17 -30.17 -3.94 37.60
CA LEU A 17 -28.81 -3.36 37.63
C LEU A 17 -28.61 -2.61 38.97
N PRO A 18 -27.49 -1.89 39.24
CA PRO A 18 -26.13 -1.86 38.66
C PRO A 18 -25.04 -1.95 39.76
N VAL A 19 -23.75 -1.74 39.42
CA VAL A 19 -22.79 -0.82 40.09
C VAL A 19 -21.34 -1.28 39.82
N LEU A 20 -20.54 -0.40 39.19
CA LEU A 20 -19.08 -0.35 39.29
C LEU A 20 -18.72 0.61 40.44
N PRO A 21 -17.61 0.37 41.16
CA PRO A 21 -16.46 1.26 40.93
C PRO A 21 -15.08 0.57 41.07
N GLN A 22 -14.07 1.12 40.40
CA GLN A 22 -12.64 1.00 40.78
C GLN A 22 -12.28 2.10 41.81
N PRO A 23 -11.02 2.27 42.31
CA PRO A 23 -9.81 1.43 42.41
C PRO A 23 -9.24 1.38 43.86
N CYS A 24 -8.15 0.63 44.15
CA CYS A 24 -7.12 1.03 45.14
C CYS A 24 -5.86 0.13 45.18
N SER A 25 -4.72 0.77 44.91
CA SER A 25 -3.34 0.68 45.46
C SER A 25 -2.73 -0.58 46.14
N ALA A 26 -1.47 -0.82 45.74
CA ALA A 26 -0.28 -1.24 46.52
C ALA A 26 -0.24 -2.71 47.04
N SER A 27 0.88 -3.43 47.22
CA SER A 27 2.29 -3.38 46.81
C SER A 27 2.99 -4.61 47.46
N TRP A 28 4.10 -5.09 46.89
CA TRP A 28 5.09 -6.05 47.47
C TRP A 28 4.72 -7.52 47.77
N GLY A 29 5.43 -8.44 47.10
CA GLY A 29 6.25 -9.44 47.82
C GLY A 29 5.90 -10.94 47.73
N ARG A 30 6.86 -11.67 47.12
CA ARG A 30 7.32 -13.05 47.40
C ARG A 30 6.65 -14.27 46.73
N SER A 31 7.57 -15.09 46.23
CA SER A 31 7.49 -16.35 45.51
C SER A 31 6.92 -17.52 46.31
N ALA A 32 6.24 -18.44 45.62
CA ALA A 32 6.21 -19.87 45.96
C ALA A 32 5.90 -20.70 44.70
N ILE A 33 6.89 -21.41 44.17
CA ILE A 33 6.74 -22.40 43.10
C ILE A 33 6.50 -23.76 43.76
N ARG A 34 5.38 -24.43 43.44
CA ARG A 34 5.10 -25.82 43.82
C ARG A 34 5.67 -26.76 42.74
N PHE A 35 6.47 -27.73 43.18
CA PHE A 35 6.91 -28.87 42.38
C PHE A 35 5.82 -29.94 42.33
N VAL A 36 5.56 -30.52 41.15
CA VAL A 36 4.85 -31.79 40.98
C VAL A 36 5.80 -32.75 40.26
N THR A 37 6.18 -33.80 40.95
CA THR A 37 6.94 -34.95 40.45
C THR A 37 5.99 -35.92 39.74
N LEU A 38 6.30 -36.30 38.49
CA LEU A 38 5.61 -37.38 37.78
C LEU A 38 6.44 -38.66 37.85
N GLN A 39 5.77 -39.69 38.36
CA GLN A 39 6.29 -41.01 38.70
C GLN A 39 6.19 -41.94 37.49
N GLN A 40 7.26 -42.67 37.18
CA GLN A 40 7.30 -43.70 36.14
C GLN A 40 6.41 -44.90 36.49
N CYS A 41 5.71 -45.43 35.49
CA CYS A 41 5.20 -46.79 35.48
C CYS A 41 5.62 -47.46 34.17
N GLY A 42 6.24 -48.64 34.27
CA GLY A 42 6.60 -49.48 33.13
C GLY A 42 5.90 -50.84 33.18
N LYS A 43 5.73 -51.47 32.01
CA LYS A 43 6.18 -52.84 31.64
C LYS A 43 5.40 -53.41 30.42
N CYS A 44 6.19 -53.85 29.42
CA CYS A 44 6.09 -55.05 28.54
C CYS A 44 4.99 -55.17 27.46
N PRO A 45 5.14 -56.03 26.42
CA PRO A 45 6.32 -56.48 25.63
C PRO A 45 6.04 -56.47 24.07
N PRO A 46 6.97 -56.95 23.19
CA PRO A 46 6.88 -56.75 21.72
C PRO A 46 6.52 -58.01 20.91
N ALA A 47 5.89 -57.85 19.73
CA ALA A 47 6.17 -58.63 18.50
C ALA A 47 5.20 -58.37 17.32
N SER A 48 5.82 -58.18 16.14
CA SER A 48 5.50 -58.80 14.82
C SER A 48 4.36 -58.29 13.89
N LEU A 49 4.75 -58.22 12.60
CA LEU A 49 3.99 -58.36 11.33
C LEU A 49 3.14 -57.16 10.87
N VAL A 50 3.56 -56.41 9.84
CA VAL A 50 3.42 -56.61 8.37
C VAL A 50 2.06 -56.19 7.80
N SER A 51 2.15 -55.39 6.73
CA SER A 51 1.21 -55.14 5.62
C SER A 51 0.05 -54.14 5.77
N GLN A 52 0.24 -53.01 5.08
CA GLN A 52 -0.58 -52.44 3.98
C GLN A 52 -2.09 -52.16 4.14
N CYS A 53 -2.43 -50.92 3.72
CA CYS A 53 -3.70 -50.44 3.16
C CYS A 53 -4.87 -50.30 4.15
N ARG A 54 -5.72 -49.26 4.14
CA ARG A 54 -6.05 -48.19 3.18
C ARG A 54 -6.71 -47.05 3.98
N ALA A 55 -6.36 -45.83 3.61
CA ALA A 55 -7.23 -44.67 3.42
C ALA A 55 -8.68 -44.72 3.96
N GLU A 56 -9.00 -43.80 4.88
CA GLU A 56 -10.25 -43.04 4.82
C GLU A 56 -10.06 -41.67 5.51
N ARG A 57 -10.33 -40.61 4.74
CA ARG A 57 -10.31 -39.21 5.19
C ARG A 57 -11.56 -38.95 6.04
N ALA A 58 -11.37 -38.37 7.22
CA ALA A 58 -12.42 -37.60 7.88
C ALA A 58 -11.80 -36.29 8.40
N HIS A 59 -12.36 -35.17 7.93
CA HIS A 59 -12.01 -33.81 8.34
C HIS A 59 -12.45 -33.55 9.78
N CYS A 60 -11.56 -32.99 10.59
CA CYS A 60 -11.94 -32.19 11.77
C CYS A 60 -11.13 -30.88 11.75
N TRP A 61 -11.87 -29.78 11.69
CA TRP A 61 -11.42 -28.42 11.93
C TRP A 61 -11.21 -28.23 13.44
N GLU A 62 -10.03 -27.77 13.86
CA GLU A 62 -9.88 -27.11 15.16
C GLU A 62 -9.02 -25.84 15.06
N LEU A 63 -9.57 -24.80 15.68
CA LEU A 63 -9.06 -23.45 15.85
C LEU A 63 -8.02 -23.43 16.99
N LEU A 64 -6.90 -22.73 16.80
CA LEU A 64 -5.98 -22.35 17.87
C LEU A 64 -5.73 -20.83 17.83
N PRO A 65 -5.79 -20.12 18.98
CA PRO A 65 -5.11 -18.84 19.16
C PRO A 65 -3.87 -18.95 20.08
N PRO A 66 -2.99 -17.92 20.10
CA PRO A 66 -1.59 -18.04 20.45
C PRO A 66 -1.25 -17.53 21.86
N CYS A 67 -0.19 -18.06 22.48
CA CYS A 67 0.59 -17.35 23.52
C CYS A 67 1.92 -18.08 23.80
N VAL A 68 3.06 -17.50 23.39
CA VAL A 68 4.38 -17.87 23.90
C VAL A 68 4.91 -16.67 24.70
N ARG A 69 5.08 -16.85 26.01
CA ARG A 69 5.86 -15.95 26.88
C ARG A 69 7.30 -16.47 26.94
N VAL A 70 8.26 -15.63 26.60
CA VAL A 70 9.69 -15.91 26.78
C VAL A 70 10.12 -15.37 28.15
N HIS A 71 10.63 -16.23 29.04
CA HIS A 71 11.33 -15.81 30.25
C HIS A 71 12.85 -15.92 30.02
N TYR A 72 13.57 -14.82 30.18
CA TYR A 72 15.04 -14.81 30.24
C TYR A 72 15.50 -15.26 31.64
N LEU A 73 16.44 -16.21 31.68
CA LEU A 73 17.18 -16.61 32.90
C LEU A 73 18.63 -16.14 32.76
N SER A 74 19.06 -15.28 33.68
CA SER A 74 20.45 -14.83 33.84
C SER A 74 21.19 -15.78 34.78
N LEU A 75 22.38 -16.22 34.41
CA LEU A 75 23.25 -17.06 35.25
C LEU A 75 24.64 -16.43 35.39
N HIS A 76 25.05 -16.20 36.64
CA HIS A 76 26.41 -15.83 37.03
C HIS A 76 27.32 -17.07 37.16
N PRO A 77 28.65 -16.94 36.98
CA PRO A 77 29.56 -18.07 36.86
C PRO A 77 30.28 -18.39 38.18
N HIS A 78 30.35 -19.65 38.59
CA HIS A 78 31.47 -20.18 39.37
C HIS A 78 31.59 -21.72 39.26
N ALA A 79 32.83 -22.16 39.08
CA ALA A 79 33.44 -23.46 39.41
C ALA A 79 33.15 -24.73 38.56
N LEU A 80 34.07 -24.96 37.61
CA LEU A 80 34.94 -26.14 37.41
C LEU A 80 34.38 -27.56 37.63
N SER A 81 34.46 -28.41 36.60
CA SER A 81 35.24 -29.68 36.60
C SER A 81 34.73 -30.70 35.55
N CYS A 82 35.59 -30.96 34.55
CA CYS A 82 35.88 -32.24 33.90
C CYS A 82 34.72 -33.19 33.48
N SER A 83 34.49 -33.27 32.16
CA SER A 83 34.30 -34.53 31.41
C SER A 83 34.02 -34.21 29.94
N SER A 84 34.75 -34.84 29.01
CA SER A 84 34.70 -34.65 27.56
C SER A 84 33.38 -35.06 26.88
N ARG A 85 32.26 -35.09 27.62
CA ARG A 85 30.89 -35.28 27.09
C ARG A 85 30.05 -34.01 27.09
N CYS A 86 30.52 -32.89 27.64
CA CYS A 86 29.79 -31.61 27.58
C CYS A 86 29.96 -30.83 26.26
N LEU A 87 30.97 -31.14 25.43
CA LEU A 87 31.12 -30.48 24.12
C LEU A 87 30.05 -30.90 23.10
N LEU A 88 29.49 -32.11 23.19
CA LEU A 88 28.46 -32.58 22.26
C LEU A 88 27.06 -32.02 22.57
N PHE A 89 26.82 -31.58 23.81
CA PHE A 89 25.55 -30.97 24.20
C PHE A 89 25.50 -29.47 23.84
N TRP A 90 26.64 -28.77 23.90
CA TRP A 90 26.73 -27.38 23.46
C TRP A 90 26.71 -27.21 21.94
N VAL A 91 27.22 -28.19 21.17
CA VAL A 91 27.09 -28.19 19.71
C VAL A 91 25.64 -28.47 19.28
N SER A 92 24.86 -29.24 20.05
CA SER A 92 23.44 -29.52 19.71
C SER A 92 22.48 -28.39 20.08
N VAL A 93 22.74 -27.63 21.14
CA VAL A 93 21.91 -26.46 21.50
C VAL A 93 22.27 -25.24 20.64
N ALA A 94 23.54 -25.07 20.24
CA ALA A 94 23.93 -24.08 19.23
C ALA A 94 23.39 -24.42 17.83
N ALA A 95 23.35 -25.71 17.46
CA ALA A 95 22.71 -26.17 16.22
C ALA A 95 21.18 -26.06 16.25
N GLY A 96 20.55 -26.19 17.43
CA GLY A 96 19.11 -25.97 17.60
C GLY A 96 18.69 -24.49 17.54
N ILE A 97 19.55 -23.58 18.01
CA ILE A 97 19.29 -22.13 17.95
C ILE A 97 19.69 -21.53 16.59
N LEU A 98 20.70 -22.08 15.90
CA LEU A 98 20.90 -21.80 14.46
C LEU A 98 19.82 -22.44 13.57
N GLY A 99 19.27 -23.59 13.98
CA GLY A 99 18.25 -24.33 13.23
C GLY A 99 16.83 -23.74 13.31
N MET A 100 16.53 -22.86 14.27
CA MET A 100 15.24 -22.16 14.32
C MET A 100 15.20 -20.87 13.49
N PHE A 101 16.35 -20.38 13.01
CA PHE A 101 16.42 -19.26 12.05
C PHE A 101 16.58 -19.72 10.59
N GLN A 102 16.70 -21.02 10.33
CA GLN A 102 16.93 -21.59 9.00
C GLN A 102 15.71 -22.30 8.37
N LEU A 103 14.50 -22.12 8.91
CA LEU A 103 13.27 -22.72 8.37
C LEU A 103 12.36 -21.75 7.59
N ARG A 104 12.88 -20.61 7.13
CA ARG A 104 12.18 -19.72 6.17
C ARG A 104 13.01 -19.28 4.96
N ARG A 105 14.05 -20.01 4.58
CA ARG A 105 14.77 -19.79 3.32
C ARG A 105 15.15 -21.14 2.70
N GLY A 106 14.14 -21.85 2.21
CA GLY A 106 14.28 -23.15 1.54
C GLY A 106 13.40 -23.30 0.30
N SER A 107 12.74 -22.23 -0.15
CA SER A 107 12.21 -22.14 -1.51
C SER A 107 13.23 -21.36 -2.34
N VAL A 108 13.49 -21.81 -3.57
CA VAL A 108 14.07 -20.97 -4.62
C VAL A 108 13.41 -19.59 -4.52
N PRO A 109 14.15 -18.46 -4.50
CA PRO A 109 13.53 -17.15 -4.52
C PRO A 109 12.60 -17.16 -5.73
N ASP A 110 11.31 -16.99 -5.48
CA ASP A 110 10.33 -16.89 -6.55
C ASP A 110 10.84 -15.78 -7.48
N PRO A 111 11.23 -16.09 -8.72
CA PRO A 111 11.71 -15.06 -9.62
C PRO A 111 10.53 -14.11 -9.78
N GLY A 112 10.65 -12.91 -9.22
CA GLY A 112 9.59 -11.91 -9.26
C GLY A 112 9.00 -11.78 -10.68
N PRO A 113 7.77 -11.26 -10.80
CA PRO A 113 7.05 -11.27 -12.07
C PRO A 113 7.92 -10.68 -13.19
N LYS A 114 7.91 -11.31 -14.37
CA LYS A 114 8.64 -10.75 -15.51
C LYS A 114 8.13 -9.33 -15.78
N PRO A 115 9.01 -8.35 -16.06
CA PRO A 115 8.61 -6.96 -16.21
C PRO A 115 7.52 -6.72 -17.26
N GLU A 116 7.45 -7.57 -18.29
CA GLU A 116 6.45 -7.52 -19.36
C GLU A 116 5.03 -7.91 -18.94
N ASN A 117 4.89 -8.67 -17.85
CA ASN A 117 3.60 -9.17 -17.34
C ASN A 117 3.18 -8.46 -16.03
N ALA A 118 4.15 -7.86 -15.33
CA ALA A 118 3.93 -7.15 -14.08
C ALA A 118 3.20 -5.82 -14.28
N ILE A 119 2.56 -5.36 -13.21
CA ILE A 119 2.08 -3.99 -13.08
C ILE A 119 3.12 -3.21 -12.29
N THR A 120 4.00 -2.52 -13.00
CA THR A 120 5.15 -1.83 -12.43
C THR A 120 4.74 -0.52 -11.78
N ILE A 121 4.96 -0.41 -10.47
CA ILE A 121 4.75 0.79 -9.67
C ILE A 121 6.11 1.34 -9.24
N ALA A 122 6.55 2.42 -9.87
CA ALA A 122 7.78 3.10 -9.50
C ALA A 122 7.51 4.13 -8.40
N VAL A 123 8.25 4.07 -7.30
CA VAL A 123 8.08 4.98 -6.17
C VAL A 123 9.41 5.66 -5.87
N SER A 124 9.41 6.98 -5.68
CA SER A 124 10.63 7.67 -5.28
C SER A 124 11.00 7.43 -3.82
N SER A 125 12.29 7.46 -3.46
CA SER A 125 12.71 7.27 -2.07
C SER A 125 12.03 8.23 -1.08
N ARG A 126 11.88 9.51 -1.48
CA ARG A 126 11.17 10.55 -0.71
C ARG A 126 9.65 10.40 -0.65
N ALA A 127 9.08 9.58 -1.54
CA ALA A 127 7.66 9.24 -1.49
C ALA A 127 7.43 8.06 -0.54
N LEU A 128 8.31 7.06 -0.59
CA LEU A 128 8.23 5.87 0.24
C LEU A 128 8.63 6.14 1.69
N PHE A 129 9.63 6.99 1.91
CA PHE A 129 10.19 7.30 3.22
C PHE A 129 10.23 8.81 3.46
N ARG A 130 10.11 9.19 4.74
CA ARG A 130 10.34 10.57 5.20
C ARG A 130 11.83 10.85 5.19
N MET A 131 12.24 11.78 4.34
CA MET A 131 13.65 12.16 4.15
C MET A 131 13.82 13.69 4.09
N GLU A 132 12.94 14.43 4.78
CA GLU A 132 12.92 15.90 4.77
C GLU A 132 14.20 16.49 5.36
N GLU A 133 14.75 15.88 6.42
CA GLU A 133 16.00 16.31 7.04
C GLU A 133 17.17 16.14 6.08
N GLU A 134 17.27 14.98 5.43
CA GLU A 134 18.37 14.70 4.52
C GLU A 134 18.27 15.52 3.24
N GLN A 135 17.06 15.81 2.77
CA GLN A 135 16.86 16.75 1.67
C GLN A 135 17.31 18.16 2.07
N LYS A 136 17.04 18.60 3.31
CA LYS A 136 17.49 19.90 3.81
C LYS A 136 19.02 19.97 3.82
N ILE A 137 19.69 18.93 4.32
CA ILE A 137 21.16 18.84 4.31
C ILE A 137 21.70 18.91 2.88
N TYR A 138 21.12 18.15 1.94
CA TYR A 138 21.54 18.20 0.53
C TYR A 138 21.39 19.60 -0.07
N ASN A 139 20.26 20.26 0.17
CA ASN A 139 19.97 21.58 -0.40
C ASN A 139 20.85 22.69 0.20
N GLU A 140 21.12 22.64 1.50
CA GLU A 140 21.83 23.71 2.23
C GLU A 140 23.34 23.50 2.28
N GLN A 141 23.81 22.24 2.33
CA GLN A 141 25.20 21.88 2.60
C GLN A 141 25.86 21.09 1.47
N GLY A 142 25.11 20.70 0.44
CA GLY A 142 25.62 20.00 -0.73
C GLY A 142 25.73 18.47 -0.57
N VAL A 143 26.27 17.85 -1.61
CA VAL A 143 26.25 16.38 -1.77
C VAL A 143 27.18 15.68 -0.78
N GLU A 144 28.34 16.25 -0.44
CA GLU A 144 29.33 15.64 0.45
C GLU A 144 28.80 15.53 1.88
N ALA A 145 28.18 16.59 2.39
CA ALA A 145 27.55 16.60 3.71
C ALA A 145 26.38 15.62 3.79
N TYR A 146 25.55 15.58 2.74
CA TYR A 146 24.46 14.62 2.60
C TYR A 146 24.97 13.17 2.62
N VAL A 147 26.01 12.85 1.83
CA VAL A 147 26.58 11.50 1.77
C VAL A 147 27.13 11.10 3.14
N LYS A 148 27.89 11.99 3.79
CA LYS A 148 28.40 11.74 5.14
C LYS A 148 27.28 11.46 6.14
N TYR A 149 26.23 12.28 6.14
CA TYR A 149 25.08 12.07 7.02
C TYR A 149 24.42 10.71 6.78
N GLN A 150 24.21 10.33 5.52
CA GLN A 150 23.61 9.03 5.18
C GLN A 150 24.44 7.84 5.64
N LEU A 151 25.78 7.94 5.57
CA LEU A 151 26.70 6.91 6.05
C LEU A 151 26.72 6.83 7.58
N ASP A 152 26.77 7.99 8.25
CA ASP A 152 26.78 8.05 9.72
C ASP A 152 25.49 7.45 10.34
N HIS A 153 24.36 7.52 9.61
CA HIS A 153 23.05 6.99 10.02
C HIS A 153 22.61 5.73 9.24
N GLU A 154 23.54 5.00 8.61
CA GLU A 154 23.23 3.90 7.68
C GLU A 154 22.33 2.80 8.29
N ASN A 155 22.44 2.55 9.59
CA ASN A 155 21.67 1.54 10.32
C ASN A 155 20.39 2.07 10.97
N GLU A 156 20.09 3.36 10.80
CA GLU A 156 18.88 3.98 11.31
C GLU A 156 17.81 4.00 10.22
N PRO A 157 16.74 3.19 10.34
CA PRO A 157 15.73 3.10 9.30
C PRO A 157 14.95 4.42 9.17
N PHE A 158 14.64 4.82 7.94
CA PHE A 158 13.80 5.99 7.70
C PHE A 158 12.39 5.77 8.25
N LEU A 159 11.70 6.86 8.60
CA LEU A 159 10.29 6.78 8.95
C LEU A 159 9.40 6.57 7.70
N PRO A 160 8.25 5.89 7.82
CA PRO A 160 7.32 5.68 6.71
C PRO A 160 6.83 7.00 6.08
N GLY A 161 6.94 7.10 4.76
CA GLY A 161 6.48 8.24 3.95
C GLY A 161 5.03 8.10 3.47
N ALA A 162 4.58 9.04 2.65
CA ALA A 162 3.20 9.11 2.15
C ALA A 162 2.78 7.89 1.33
N ALA A 163 3.69 7.33 0.52
CA ALA A 163 3.39 6.17 -0.32
C ALA A 163 3.47 4.84 0.43
N PHE A 164 3.95 4.83 1.68
CA PHE A 164 4.22 3.60 2.42
C PHE A 164 2.96 2.74 2.64
N PRO A 165 1.81 3.28 3.12
CA PRO A 165 0.60 2.47 3.27
C PRO A 165 0.09 1.92 1.94
N PHE A 166 0.23 2.69 0.86
CA PHE A 166 -0.12 2.26 -0.49
C PHE A 166 0.74 1.06 -0.94
N VAL A 167 2.06 1.09 -0.73
CA VAL A 167 2.94 -0.05 -1.03
C VAL A 167 2.57 -1.29 -0.22
N LYS A 168 2.30 -1.16 1.09
CA LYS A 168 1.82 -2.29 1.91
C LYS A 168 0.51 -2.89 1.38
N ALA A 169 -0.41 -2.05 0.91
CA ALA A 169 -1.67 -2.53 0.33
C ALA A 169 -1.46 -3.26 -1.02
N LEU A 170 -0.50 -2.84 -1.84
CA LEU A 170 -0.11 -3.57 -3.06
C LEU A 170 0.45 -4.95 -2.72
N GLU A 171 1.31 -5.06 -1.71
CA GLU A 171 1.85 -6.34 -1.22
C GLU A 171 0.75 -7.26 -0.66
N ALA A 172 -0.22 -6.70 0.05
CA ALA A 172 -1.36 -7.45 0.56
C ALA A 172 -2.22 -8.04 -0.58
N VAL A 173 -2.41 -7.28 -1.67
CA VAL A 173 -3.07 -7.77 -2.88
C VAL A 173 -2.24 -8.86 -3.56
N ASN A 174 -0.92 -8.66 -3.70
CA ASN A 174 -0.03 -9.66 -4.27
C ASN A 174 -0.07 -10.98 -3.50
N THR A 175 -0.10 -10.93 -2.17
CA THR A 175 -0.21 -12.12 -1.31
C THR A 175 -1.47 -12.92 -1.65
N GLN A 176 -2.63 -12.25 -1.72
CA GLN A 176 -3.90 -12.90 -2.09
C GLN A 176 -3.90 -13.42 -3.53
N LEU A 177 -3.29 -12.68 -4.47
CA LEU A 177 -3.15 -13.15 -5.85
C LEU A 177 -2.32 -14.42 -5.94
N ARG A 178 -1.21 -14.50 -5.18
CA ARG A 178 -0.35 -15.70 -5.14
C ARG A 178 -1.03 -16.91 -4.51
N GLU A 179 -1.90 -16.69 -3.51
CA GLU A 179 -2.72 -17.77 -2.94
C GLU A 179 -3.71 -18.34 -3.98
N LEU A 180 -4.33 -17.47 -4.79
CA LEU A 180 -5.32 -17.87 -5.79
C LEU A 180 -4.69 -18.36 -7.11
N TYR A 181 -3.50 -17.86 -7.43
CA TYR A 181 -2.77 -18.07 -8.67
C TYR A 181 -1.26 -18.17 -8.40
N PRO A 182 -0.75 -19.29 -7.87
CA PRO A 182 0.65 -19.43 -7.47
C PRO A 182 1.67 -19.16 -8.59
N ASP A 183 1.33 -19.54 -9.83
CA ASP A 183 2.22 -19.41 -10.99
C ASP A 183 1.99 -18.11 -11.79
N SER A 184 1.17 -17.18 -11.28
CA SER A 184 0.84 -15.96 -11.99
C SER A 184 1.94 -14.91 -11.89
N GLU A 185 2.46 -14.49 -13.04
CA GLU A 185 3.36 -13.33 -13.16
C GLU A 185 2.61 -11.97 -13.20
N GLU A 186 1.28 -11.96 -13.24
CA GLU A 186 0.50 -10.70 -13.25
C GLU A 186 0.27 -10.20 -11.83
N LEU A 187 1.30 -9.56 -11.28
CA LEU A 187 1.36 -9.01 -9.93
C LEU A 187 1.84 -7.55 -9.98
N PHE A 188 1.72 -6.84 -8.86
CA PHE A 188 2.41 -5.57 -8.72
C PHE A 188 3.92 -5.79 -8.56
N ASP A 189 4.72 -5.09 -9.35
CA ASP A 189 6.17 -5.01 -9.19
C ASP A 189 6.52 -3.61 -8.68
N ILE A 190 7.03 -3.51 -7.45
CA ILE A 190 7.39 -2.23 -6.85
C ILE A 190 8.87 -1.96 -7.12
N VAL A 191 9.15 -0.85 -7.80
CA VAL A 191 10.52 -0.41 -8.12
C VAL A 191 10.84 0.86 -7.35
N LEU A 192 11.92 0.83 -6.56
CA LEU A 192 12.42 2.05 -5.93
C LEU A 192 13.25 2.87 -6.92
N MET A 193 12.85 4.11 -7.14
CA MET A 193 13.53 5.05 -8.04
C MET A 193 14.15 6.18 -7.23
N THR A 194 15.47 6.34 -7.23
CA THR A 194 16.12 7.42 -6.50
C THR A 194 17.17 8.13 -7.33
N ASN A 195 17.26 9.45 -7.14
CA ASN A 195 18.31 10.26 -7.72
C ASN A 195 19.59 10.25 -6.89
N ASN A 196 19.57 9.56 -5.74
CA ASN A 196 20.70 9.56 -4.83
C ASN A 196 21.89 8.79 -5.41
N HIS A 197 23.08 9.15 -4.94
CA HIS A 197 24.31 8.44 -5.27
C HIS A 197 24.27 7.00 -4.72
N ALA A 198 24.87 6.04 -5.42
CA ALA A 198 24.81 4.62 -5.05
C ALA A 198 25.36 4.34 -3.64
N GLN A 199 26.35 5.13 -3.18
CA GLN A 199 26.95 4.98 -1.85
C GLN A 199 25.97 5.18 -0.69
N VAL A 200 24.87 5.93 -0.88
CA VAL A 200 23.87 6.15 0.17
C VAL A 200 22.70 5.16 0.10
N GLY A 201 22.77 4.18 -0.81
CA GLY A 201 21.70 3.22 -1.05
C GLY A 201 21.52 2.21 0.10
N VAL A 202 22.55 1.97 0.90
CA VAL A 202 22.51 0.97 1.96
C VAL A 202 21.48 1.31 3.02
N ARG A 203 21.35 2.58 3.43
CA ARG A 203 20.31 2.99 4.39
C ARG A 203 18.89 2.76 3.85
N LEU A 204 18.68 2.95 2.54
CA LEU A 204 17.40 2.64 1.90
C LEU A 204 17.10 1.14 1.92
N ILE A 205 18.09 0.31 1.61
CA ILE A 205 17.98 -1.16 1.68
C ILE A 205 17.70 -1.61 3.11
N ASN A 206 18.44 -1.07 4.09
CA ASN A 206 18.23 -1.35 5.52
C ASN A 206 16.83 -0.97 5.97
N SER A 207 16.30 0.17 5.50
CA SER A 207 14.93 0.60 5.79
C SER A 207 13.90 -0.34 5.17
N ILE A 208 14.09 -0.75 3.91
CA ILE A 208 13.21 -1.70 3.23
C ILE A 208 13.18 -3.05 3.96
N ASN A 209 14.35 -3.55 4.38
CA ASN A 209 14.46 -4.77 5.16
C ASN A 209 13.84 -4.61 6.57
N HIS A 210 14.03 -3.46 7.22
CA HIS A 210 13.47 -3.19 8.55
C HIS A 210 11.94 -3.27 8.57
N TYR A 211 11.29 -2.86 7.49
CA TYR A 211 9.82 -2.88 7.35
C TYR A 211 9.29 -4.11 6.60
N ASP A 212 10.15 -5.09 6.30
CA ASP A 212 9.80 -6.28 5.51
C ASP A 212 9.07 -5.93 4.21
N LEU A 213 9.54 -4.90 3.49
CA LEU A 213 9.00 -4.52 2.18
C LEU A 213 9.59 -5.42 1.09
N PHE A 214 8.73 -5.97 0.24
CA PHE A 214 9.12 -6.79 -0.90
C PHE A 214 9.43 -5.90 -2.10
N ILE A 215 10.61 -5.26 -2.06
CA ILE A 215 11.14 -4.41 -3.12
C ILE A 215 12.50 -4.98 -3.52
N GLU A 216 12.56 -5.66 -4.66
CA GLU A 216 13.80 -6.30 -5.14
C GLU A 216 14.53 -5.44 -6.19
N ARG A 217 13.83 -4.48 -6.80
CA ARG A 217 14.35 -3.67 -7.91
C ARG A 217 14.58 -2.23 -7.47
N PHE A 218 15.81 -1.78 -7.67
CA PHE A 218 16.27 -0.43 -7.34
C PHE A 218 16.91 0.19 -8.56
N CYS A 219 16.63 1.48 -8.76
CA CYS A 219 17.34 2.30 -9.72
C CYS A 219 17.85 3.56 -9.01
N MET A 220 19.17 3.72 -9.01
CA MET A 220 19.87 4.86 -8.45
C MET A 220 20.52 5.62 -9.60
N THR A 221 20.00 6.80 -9.94
CA THR A 221 20.42 7.50 -11.16
C THR A 221 21.61 8.45 -10.94
N GLY A 222 22.07 8.62 -9.70
CA GLY A 222 23.22 9.48 -9.38
C GLY A 222 23.05 10.93 -9.83
N GLY A 223 21.84 11.48 -9.69
CA GLY A 223 21.49 12.84 -10.10
C GLY A 223 20.84 12.94 -11.48
N ASN A 224 20.93 11.92 -12.33
CA ASN A 224 20.30 11.94 -13.66
C ASN A 224 18.78 11.80 -13.61
N SER A 225 18.09 12.19 -14.68
CA SER A 225 16.64 12.04 -14.79
C SER A 225 16.22 10.55 -14.71
N PRO A 226 15.17 10.21 -13.94
CA PRO A 226 14.68 8.84 -13.85
C PRO A 226 13.86 8.40 -15.06
N ILE A 227 13.44 9.33 -15.93
CA ILE A 227 12.44 9.11 -16.99
C ILE A 227 12.83 7.99 -17.95
N GLY A 228 14.08 7.97 -18.43
CA GLY A 228 14.55 6.91 -19.33
C GLY A 228 14.45 5.52 -18.71
N TYR A 229 14.75 5.41 -17.41
CA TYR A 229 14.60 4.17 -16.67
C TYR A 229 13.13 3.82 -16.45
N LEU A 230 12.26 4.78 -16.12
CA LEU A 230 10.83 4.54 -15.97
C LEU A 230 10.22 3.91 -17.22
N LYS A 231 10.65 4.36 -18.42
CA LYS A 231 10.26 3.74 -19.70
C LYS A 231 10.79 2.32 -19.85
N ALA A 232 12.07 2.11 -19.57
CA ALA A 232 12.71 0.79 -19.67
C ALA A 232 12.10 -0.24 -18.68
N TYR A 233 11.57 0.24 -17.55
CA TYR A 233 10.85 -0.56 -16.57
C TYR A 233 9.37 -0.82 -16.94
N HIS A 234 8.87 -0.29 -18.07
CA HIS A 234 7.46 -0.36 -18.46
C HIS A 234 6.52 0.15 -17.34
N THR A 235 6.90 1.26 -16.70
CA THR A 235 6.20 1.79 -15.52
C THR A 235 4.74 2.09 -15.81
N ASN A 236 3.82 1.47 -15.05
CA ASN A 236 2.38 1.75 -15.13
C ASN A 236 1.97 2.94 -14.26
N LEU A 237 2.69 3.22 -13.17
CA LEU A 237 2.48 4.38 -12.32
C LEU A 237 3.80 4.82 -11.68
N TYR A 238 4.13 6.12 -11.77
CA TYR A 238 5.23 6.74 -11.06
C TYR A 238 4.75 7.69 -9.96
N LEU A 239 5.14 7.43 -8.72
CA LEU A 239 4.84 8.30 -7.57
C LEU A 239 6.12 8.96 -7.06
N SER A 240 6.12 10.29 -7.00
CA SER A 240 7.25 11.04 -6.45
C SER A 240 6.82 12.24 -5.62
N SER A 241 7.68 12.65 -4.69
CA SER A 241 7.53 13.94 -3.99
C SER A 241 8.13 15.12 -4.78
N ASP A 242 8.62 14.87 -6.00
CA ASP A 242 9.25 15.85 -6.89
C ASP A 242 8.36 16.13 -8.11
N ALA A 243 7.78 17.34 -8.14
CA ALA A 243 6.82 17.73 -9.16
C ALA A 243 7.43 17.90 -10.56
N GLU A 244 8.72 18.22 -10.66
CA GLU A 244 9.39 18.38 -11.95
C GLU A 244 9.57 17.01 -12.62
N LYS A 245 10.01 16.02 -11.85
CA LYS A 245 10.16 14.63 -12.34
C LYS A 245 8.82 14.02 -12.74
N VAL A 246 7.76 14.30 -11.96
CA VAL A 246 6.40 13.86 -12.30
C VAL A 246 5.94 14.50 -13.61
N SER A 247 6.14 15.80 -13.78
CA SER A 247 5.77 16.50 -15.00
C SER A 247 6.48 15.92 -16.22
N GLY A 248 7.80 15.69 -16.12
CA GLY A 248 8.57 15.07 -17.20
C GLY A 248 8.14 13.63 -17.50
N ALA A 249 7.71 12.85 -16.49
CA ALA A 249 7.16 11.52 -16.72
C ALA A 249 5.82 11.57 -17.48
N ILE A 250 4.93 12.49 -17.14
CA ILE A 250 3.65 12.68 -17.85
C ILE A 250 3.88 13.11 -19.31
N GLU A 251 4.81 14.02 -19.56
CA GLU A 251 5.16 14.47 -20.93
C GLU A 251 5.62 13.31 -21.82
N GLU A 252 6.19 12.28 -21.21
CA GLU A 252 6.69 11.09 -21.88
C GLU A 252 5.69 9.92 -21.90
N GLY A 253 4.43 10.20 -21.55
CA GLY A 253 3.33 9.24 -21.61
C GLY A 253 3.28 8.25 -20.45
N ILE A 254 4.04 8.48 -19.37
CA ILE A 254 4.01 7.65 -18.17
C ILE A 254 3.00 8.24 -17.19
N ALA A 255 2.06 7.43 -16.71
CA ALA A 255 1.14 7.86 -15.66
C ALA A 255 1.94 8.20 -14.39
N ALA A 256 1.83 9.43 -13.92
CA ALA A 256 2.60 9.88 -12.76
C ALA A 256 1.83 10.89 -11.91
N ALA A 257 2.19 10.98 -10.63
CA ALA A 257 1.61 11.96 -9.73
C ALA A 257 2.59 12.40 -8.64
N THR A 258 2.48 13.66 -8.23
CA THR A 258 3.23 14.23 -7.11
C THR A 258 2.50 13.90 -5.82
N ILE A 259 3.09 13.08 -4.95
CA ILE A 259 2.43 12.63 -3.72
C ILE A 259 2.69 13.60 -2.57
N PHE A 260 1.67 13.81 -1.74
CA PHE A 260 1.73 14.67 -0.58
C PHE A 260 1.29 13.92 0.68
N SER A 261 2.06 14.09 1.74
CA SER A 261 1.70 13.59 3.06
C SER A 261 0.46 14.34 3.59
N PRO A 262 -0.45 13.65 4.27
CA PRO A 262 -1.60 14.29 4.90
C PRO A 262 -1.17 15.12 6.11
N SER A 263 -1.99 16.09 6.50
CA SER A 263 -1.74 16.92 7.69
C SER A 263 -2.05 16.18 9.00
N LYS A 264 -2.77 15.07 8.91
CA LYS A 264 -3.18 14.20 10.02
C LYS A 264 -3.18 12.75 9.52
N ASP A 265 -2.66 11.84 10.32
CA ASP A 265 -2.68 10.42 9.94
C ASP A 265 -4.09 9.86 10.13
N LEU A 266 -4.61 9.24 9.07
CA LEU A 266 -5.86 8.48 9.09
C LEU A 266 -5.52 7.02 8.82
N GLU A 267 -6.04 6.13 9.66
CA GLU A 267 -5.87 4.70 9.48
C GLU A 267 -6.58 4.24 8.19
N VAL A 268 -5.82 3.58 7.31
CA VAL A 268 -6.31 2.98 6.07
C VAL A 268 -6.42 1.47 6.22
N SER A 269 -7.13 0.82 5.29
CA SER A 269 -7.40 -0.62 5.38
C SER A 269 -6.18 -1.47 5.02
N GLU A 270 -5.68 -2.29 5.94
CA GLU A 270 -4.56 -3.21 5.67
C GLU A 270 -4.92 -4.37 4.72
N LYS A 271 -6.21 -4.67 4.55
CA LYS A 271 -6.70 -5.82 3.76
C LYS A 271 -7.08 -5.48 2.32
N GLN A 272 -7.25 -4.19 2.02
CA GLN A 272 -7.77 -3.73 0.73
C GLN A 272 -6.94 -2.58 0.22
N LEU A 273 -6.52 -2.64 -1.04
CA LEU A 273 -6.08 -1.48 -1.78
C LEU A 273 -7.29 -0.63 -2.19
N ARG A 274 -7.31 0.63 -1.76
CA ARG A 274 -8.36 1.61 -2.11
C ARG A 274 -7.75 2.77 -2.87
N VAL A 275 -8.14 2.95 -4.11
CA VAL A 275 -7.61 4.00 -4.99
C VAL A 275 -8.74 4.89 -5.47
N ALA A 276 -8.65 6.18 -5.15
CA ALA A 276 -9.63 7.17 -5.57
C ALA A 276 -9.06 8.06 -6.69
N PHE A 277 -9.88 8.36 -7.68
CA PHE A 277 -9.51 9.16 -8.83
C PHE A 277 -10.51 10.28 -9.03
N ASP A 278 -10.03 11.47 -9.36
CA ASP A 278 -10.86 12.40 -10.13
C ASP A 278 -11.12 11.87 -11.54
N GLY A 279 -12.15 12.38 -12.18
CA GLY A 279 -12.50 12.07 -13.56
C GLY A 279 -11.65 12.86 -14.55
N ASP A 280 -12.01 14.13 -14.75
CA ASP A 280 -11.45 14.99 -15.79
C ASP A 280 -9.97 15.31 -15.50
N ALA A 281 -9.16 15.42 -16.55
CA ALA A 281 -7.69 15.61 -16.48
C ALA A 281 -6.89 14.56 -15.66
N VAL A 282 -7.55 13.48 -15.20
CA VAL A 282 -6.92 12.35 -14.50
C VAL A 282 -7.19 11.04 -15.24
N LEU A 283 -8.45 10.59 -15.26
CA LEU A 283 -8.88 9.40 -16.01
C LEU A 283 -9.30 9.76 -17.45
N PHE A 284 -9.96 10.91 -17.60
CA PHE A 284 -10.36 11.49 -18.87
C PHE A 284 -9.44 12.64 -19.26
N SER A 285 -9.49 13.05 -20.52
CA SER A 285 -8.79 14.26 -20.99
C SER A 285 -9.33 15.52 -20.30
N ASP A 286 -8.67 16.65 -20.56
CA ASP A 286 -9.09 17.97 -20.11
C ASP A 286 -10.10 18.65 -21.06
N GLU A 287 -10.72 17.89 -21.98
CA GLU A 287 -11.71 18.38 -22.96
C GLU A 287 -12.83 19.19 -22.28
N SER A 288 -13.39 18.64 -21.19
CA SER A 288 -14.46 19.30 -20.45
C SER A 288 -14.01 20.61 -19.81
N GLU A 289 -12.79 20.67 -19.28
CA GLU A 289 -12.26 21.90 -18.68
C GLU A 289 -12.01 22.98 -19.75
N GLN A 290 -11.54 22.58 -20.94
CA GLN A 290 -11.34 23.48 -22.07
C GLN A 290 -12.66 24.13 -22.51
N ILE A 291 -13.74 23.34 -22.60
CA ILE A 291 -15.07 23.86 -22.97
C ILE A 291 -15.58 24.84 -21.92
N VAL A 292 -15.46 24.51 -20.62
CA VAL A 292 -15.91 25.41 -19.55
C VAL A 292 -15.13 26.72 -19.57
N LYS A 293 -13.81 26.69 -19.78
CA LYS A 293 -12.98 27.91 -19.88
C LYS A 293 -13.30 28.76 -21.11
N ALA A 294 -13.59 28.13 -22.25
CA ALA A 294 -13.84 28.84 -23.50
C ALA A 294 -15.28 29.36 -23.63
N HIS A 295 -16.26 28.60 -23.11
CA HIS A 295 -17.67 28.78 -23.44
C HIS A 295 -18.62 28.78 -22.24
N GLY A 296 -18.11 28.55 -21.02
CA GLY A 296 -18.90 28.54 -19.80
C GLY A 296 -19.66 27.23 -19.54
N LEU A 297 -20.40 27.18 -18.43
CA LEU A 297 -21.05 25.97 -17.93
C LEU A 297 -22.26 25.53 -18.77
N ASP A 298 -23.02 26.47 -19.33
CA ASP A 298 -24.22 26.14 -20.12
C ASP A 298 -23.85 25.35 -21.38
N MET A 299 -22.84 25.85 -22.12
CA MET A 299 -22.29 25.17 -23.29
C MET A 299 -21.66 23.82 -22.95
N PHE A 300 -21.04 23.69 -21.76
CA PHE A 300 -20.57 22.41 -21.27
C PHE A 300 -21.72 21.41 -21.08
N PHE A 301 -22.84 21.80 -20.48
CA PHE A 301 -23.98 20.90 -20.30
C PHE A 301 -24.63 20.48 -21.62
N GLU A 302 -24.77 21.41 -22.57
CA GLU A 302 -25.26 21.09 -23.92
C GLU A 302 -24.34 20.11 -24.64
N HIS A 303 -23.02 20.35 -24.55
CA HIS A 303 -22.02 19.47 -25.12
C HIS A 303 -22.07 18.07 -24.50
N GLU A 304 -22.12 17.95 -23.18
CA GLU A 304 -22.20 16.65 -22.50
C GLU A 304 -23.47 15.88 -22.87
N LYS A 305 -24.60 16.57 -23.04
CA LYS A 305 -25.85 15.94 -23.48
C LYS A 305 -25.78 15.48 -24.94
N ALA A 306 -25.22 16.29 -25.83
CA ALA A 306 -25.07 15.93 -27.25
C ALA A 306 -24.07 14.79 -27.46
N HIS A 307 -23.03 14.71 -26.62
CA HIS A 307 -21.96 13.72 -26.70
C HIS A 307 -22.08 12.58 -25.67
N GLU A 308 -23.24 12.39 -25.04
CA GLU A 308 -23.41 11.44 -23.94
C GLU A 308 -23.00 9.99 -24.30
N ASN A 309 -23.18 9.59 -25.56
CA ASN A 309 -22.82 8.27 -26.06
C ASN A 309 -21.44 8.20 -26.72
N ASN A 310 -20.72 9.33 -26.79
CA ASN A 310 -19.38 9.42 -27.33
C ASN A 310 -18.38 9.35 -26.16
N PRO A 311 -17.52 8.32 -26.08
CA PRO A 311 -16.56 8.18 -25.00
C PRO A 311 -15.69 9.44 -24.85
N LEU A 312 -15.38 9.82 -23.61
CA LEU A 312 -14.39 10.85 -23.33
C LEU A 312 -13.00 10.38 -23.79
N ALA A 313 -12.17 11.30 -24.26
CA ALA A 313 -10.77 10.98 -24.55
C ALA A 313 -10.03 10.59 -23.27
N GLN A 314 -8.96 9.82 -23.42
CA GLN A 314 -8.21 9.27 -22.29
C GLN A 314 -7.32 10.31 -21.60
N GLY A 315 -7.32 10.27 -20.27
CA GLY A 315 -6.39 10.99 -19.41
C GLY A 315 -5.12 10.19 -19.11
N PRO A 316 -4.16 10.79 -18.39
CA PRO A 316 -2.85 10.18 -18.12
C PRO A 316 -2.92 8.92 -17.25
N LEU A 317 -3.92 8.79 -16.37
CA LEU A 317 -4.02 7.65 -15.44
C LEU A 317 -4.95 6.52 -15.92
N LYS A 318 -5.53 6.62 -17.13
CA LYS A 318 -6.38 5.55 -17.69
C LYS A 318 -5.66 4.20 -17.69
N GLY A 319 -4.41 4.15 -18.17
CA GLY A 319 -3.65 2.89 -18.27
C GLY A 319 -3.42 2.23 -16.91
N PHE A 320 -3.24 3.03 -15.84
CA PHE A 320 -3.13 2.51 -14.49
C PHE A 320 -4.47 1.95 -13.99
N LEU A 321 -5.59 2.64 -14.25
CA LEU A 321 -6.92 2.11 -13.91
C LEU A 321 -7.23 0.80 -14.67
N GLU A 322 -6.81 0.69 -15.94
CA GLU A 322 -6.92 -0.54 -16.72
C GLU A 322 -6.13 -1.69 -16.10
N ALA A 323 -4.93 -1.42 -15.61
CA ALA A 323 -4.11 -2.40 -14.89
C ALA A 323 -4.80 -2.87 -13.59
N LEU A 324 -5.39 -1.95 -12.81
CA LEU A 324 -6.18 -2.31 -11.62
C LEU A 324 -7.40 -3.15 -12.00
N GLY A 325 -8.15 -2.75 -13.04
CA GLY A 325 -9.33 -3.47 -13.52
C GLY A 325 -8.99 -4.87 -14.03
N LYS A 326 -7.81 -5.06 -14.64
CA LYS A 326 -7.29 -6.37 -15.04
C LYS A 326 -7.12 -7.30 -13.82
N LEU A 327 -6.51 -6.81 -12.74
CA LEU A 327 -6.36 -7.59 -11.51
C LEU A 327 -7.70 -7.85 -10.82
N GLN A 328 -8.60 -6.86 -10.77
CA GLN A 328 -9.96 -7.05 -10.22
C GLN A 328 -10.68 -8.21 -10.90
N LYS A 329 -10.61 -8.30 -12.23
CA LYS A 329 -11.20 -9.40 -13.01
C LYS A 329 -10.64 -10.77 -12.62
N LYS A 330 -9.38 -10.89 -12.17
CA LYS A 330 -8.81 -12.16 -11.66
C LYS A 330 -9.45 -12.60 -10.34
N PHE A 331 -9.86 -11.68 -9.49
CA PHE A 331 -10.65 -12.00 -8.29
C PHE A 331 -12.09 -12.37 -8.66
N TYR A 332 -12.67 -11.65 -9.64
CA TYR A 332 -14.05 -11.90 -10.07
C TYR A 332 -14.23 -13.28 -10.67
N SER A 333 -13.26 -13.77 -11.45
CA SER A 333 -13.28 -15.12 -12.03
C SER A 333 -13.20 -16.24 -10.97
N LYS A 334 -12.79 -15.93 -9.73
CA LYS A 334 -12.83 -16.83 -8.57
C LYS A 334 -14.09 -16.66 -7.72
N GLY A 335 -15.06 -15.86 -8.17
CA GLY A 335 -16.27 -15.55 -7.42
C GLY A 335 -16.09 -14.50 -6.31
N LEU A 336 -14.90 -13.91 -6.18
CA LEU A 336 -14.55 -12.95 -5.11
C LEU A 336 -14.83 -11.50 -5.53
N ARG A 337 -15.97 -11.26 -6.17
CA ARG A 337 -16.31 -9.92 -6.66
C ARG A 337 -16.55 -8.94 -5.51
N MET A 338 -17.27 -9.38 -4.48
CA MET A 338 -17.61 -8.55 -3.34
C MET A 338 -16.46 -8.44 -2.33
N GLU A 339 -15.64 -9.48 -2.21
CA GLU A 339 -14.44 -9.48 -1.35
C GLU A 339 -13.17 -9.02 -2.06
N CYS A 340 -13.27 -8.50 -3.29
CA CYS A 340 -12.10 -8.10 -4.06
C CYS A 340 -11.24 -7.10 -3.24
N PRO A 341 -9.93 -7.38 -3.05
CA PRO A 341 -9.08 -6.53 -2.24
C PRO A 341 -8.71 -5.23 -2.95
N ILE A 342 -8.99 -5.09 -4.25
CA ILE A 342 -8.78 -3.84 -4.99
C ILE A 342 -10.12 -3.14 -5.14
N ARG A 343 -10.20 -1.89 -4.64
CA ARG A 343 -11.38 -1.03 -4.72
C ARG A 343 -11.03 0.28 -5.41
N THR A 344 -11.75 0.60 -6.46
CA THR A 344 -11.56 1.83 -7.24
C THR A 344 -12.75 2.78 -7.07
N TYR A 345 -12.45 4.07 -6.89
CA TYR A 345 -13.45 5.10 -6.63
C TYR A 345 -13.33 6.21 -7.67
N LEU A 346 -14.43 6.57 -8.33
CA LEU A 346 -14.53 7.81 -9.09
C LEU A 346 -15.08 8.90 -8.16
N VAL A 347 -14.30 9.96 -7.90
CA VAL A 347 -14.68 11.10 -7.06
C VAL A 347 -14.61 12.38 -7.88
N THR A 348 -15.73 12.74 -8.51
CA THR A 348 -15.75 13.78 -9.55
C THR A 348 -16.66 14.95 -9.19
N ALA A 349 -16.26 16.16 -9.63
CA ALA A 349 -17.09 17.35 -9.53
C ALA A 349 -18.30 17.32 -10.49
N ARG A 350 -18.34 16.39 -11.46
CA ARG A 350 -19.48 16.21 -12.38
C ARG A 350 -20.79 15.98 -11.61
N SER A 351 -21.89 16.42 -12.20
CA SER A 351 -23.24 16.21 -11.68
C SER A 351 -23.81 14.90 -12.22
N ALA A 352 -24.42 14.10 -11.36
CA ALA A 352 -25.12 12.88 -11.76
C ALA A 352 -26.28 13.16 -12.73
N ALA A 353 -26.89 14.36 -12.65
CA ALA A 353 -28.08 14.70 -13.42
C ALA A 353 -27.78 15.18 -14.85
N SER A 354 -26.55 15.63 -15.15
CA SER A 354 -26.25 16.28 -16.44
C SER A 354 -24.98 15.78 -17.12
N SER A 355 -23.88 15.59 -16.40
CA SER A 355 -22.57 15.26 -17.00
C SER A 355 -21.97 13.93 -16.55
N GLY A 356 -22.61 13.26 -15.58
CA GLY A 356 -22.10 11.99 -15.03
C GLY A 356 -22.33 10.78 -15.93
N ALA A 357 -23.39 10.79 -16.75
CA ALA A 357 -23.73 9.65 -17.60
C ALA A 357 -22.64 9.32 -18.62
N ARG A 358 -22.08 10.33 -19.29
CA ARG A 358 -20.98 10.16 -20.27
C ARG A 358 -19.73 9.56 -19.62
N ALA A 359 -19.38 9.99 -18.40
CA ALA A 359 -18.25 9.45 -17.65
C ALA A 359 -18.42 7.95 -17.35
N LEU A 360 -19.58 7.53 -16.85
CA LEU A 360 -19.87 6.11 -16.57
C LEU A 360 -19.91 5.27 -17.86
N LYS A 361 -20.51 5.81 -18.94
CA LYS A 361 -20.53 5.14 -20.25
C LYS A 361 -19.13 4.95 -20.82
N THR A 362 -18.24 5.92 -20.60
CA THR A 362 -16.84 5.85 -21.00
C THR A 362 -16.08 4.76 -20.24
N LEU A 363 -16.19 4.72 -18.90
CA LEU A 363 -15.56 3.66 -18.11
C LEU A 363 -16.04 2.27 -18.56
N ARG A 364 -17.35 2.14 -18.79
CA ARG A 364 -17.94 0.90 -19.29
C ARG A 364 -17.45 0.52 -20.68
N SER A 365 -17.25 1.47 -21.60
CA SER A 365 -16.74 1.16 -22.94
C SER A 365 -15.27 0.71 -22.91
N TRP A 366 -14.50 1.13 -21.91
CA TRP A 366 -13.17 0.62 -21.61
C TRP A 366 -13.20 -0.75 -20.88
N GLY A 367 -14.39 -1.27 -20.58
CA GLY A 367 -14.55 -2.51 -19.82
C GLY A 367 -14.09 -2.39 -18.36
N LEU A 368 -14.15 -1.18 -17.81
CA LEU A 368 -13.80 -0.85 -16.43
C LEU A 368 -15.07 -0.64 -15.61
N GLU A 369 -15.08 -1.23 -14.43
CA GLU A 369 -16.19 -1.18 -13.49
C GLU A 369 -15.65 -0.57 -12.20
N THR A 370 -15.81 0.75 -12.03
CA THR A 370 -15.52 1.39 -10.74
C THR A 370 -16.47 0.87 -9.67
N ASP A 371 -15.93 0.49 -8.52
CA ASP A 371 -16.72 -0.06 -7.42
C ASP A 371 -17.72 0.96 -6.87
N GLU A 372 -17.29 2.22 -6.76
CA GLU A 372 -18.11 3.32 -6.27
C GLU A 372 -17.83 4.59 -7.10
N ALA A 373 -18.90 5.28 -7.50
CA ALA A 373 -18.83 6.54 -8.24
C ALA A 373 -19.60 7.63 -7.49
N LEU A 374 -18.90 8.70 -7.13
CA LEU A 374 -19.37 9.79 -6.30
C LEU A 374 -19.37 11.08 -7.13
N PHE A 375 -20.58 11.51 -7.51
CA PHE A 375 -20.83 12.72 -8.29
C PHE A 375 -21.18 13.87 -7.34
N LEU A 376 -20.28 14.84 -7.23
CA LEU A 376 -20.35 15.89 -6.22
C LEU A 376 -21.07 17.15 -6.69
N ALA A 377 -21.29 17.33 -8.00
CA ALA A 377 -21.87 18.56 -8.55
C ALA A 377 -21.19 19.84 -8.00
N GLY A 378 -19.85 19.82 -7.89
CA GLY A 378 -19.03 20.90 -7.34
C GLY A 378 -18.87 20.94 -5.82
N ALA A 379 -19.52 20.04 -5.06
CA ALA A 379 -19.32 19.95 -3.62
C ALA A 379 -17.88 19.50 -3.26
N PRO A 380 -17.34 19.89 -2.08
CA PRO A 380 -16.00 19.50 -1.67
C PRO A 380 -15.80 17.98 -1.59
N LYS A 381 -14.66 17.49 -2.10
CA LYS A 381 -14.29 16.06 -2.11
C LYS A 381 -13.89 15.53 -0.73
N GLY A 382 -13.29 16.39 0.10
CA GLY A 382 -12.67 16.03 1.39
C GLY A 382 -13.54 15.19 2.35
N PRO A 383 -14.81 15.56 2.61
CA PRO A 383 -15.69 14.76 3.48
C PRO A 383 -15.92 13.32 3.00
N LEU A 384 -16.03 13.11 1.69
CA LEU A 384 -16.18 11.77 1.12
C LEU A 384 -14.87 10.99 1.16
N LEU A 385 -13.74 11.63 0.88
CA LEU A 385 -12.42 11.00 0.99
C LEU A 385 -12.13 10.53 2.42
N LYS A 386 -12.51 11.32 3.43
CA LYS A 386 -12.44 10.91 4.85
C LYS A 386 -13.28 9.67 5.16
N LYS A 387 -14.41 9.49 4.47
CA LYS A 387 -15.27 8.30 4.63
C LYS A 387 -14.70 7.08 3.89
N ILE A 388 -14.20 7.28 2.67
CA ILE A 388 -13.62 6.22 1.83
C ILE A 388 -12.33 5.69 2.44
N ARG A 389 -11.50 6.57 3.03
CA ARG A 389 -10.16 6.29 3.53
C ARG A 389 -9.29 5.61 2.46
N PRO A 390 -9.10 6.25 1.29
CA PRO A 390 -8.29 5.65 0.25
C PRO A 390 -6.82 5.65 0.64
N HIS A 391 -6.06 4.70 0.10
CA HIS A 391 -4.59 4.68 0.23
C HIS A 391 -3.95 5.83 -0.54
N ILE A 392 -4.60 6.24 -1.63
CA ILE A 392 -4.18 7.37 -2.44
C ILE A 392 -5.38 7.95 -3.20
N PHE A 393 -5.45 9.27 -3.28
CA PHE A 393 -6.40 10.02 -4.08
C PHE A 393 -5.68 10.83 -5.15
N PHE A 394 -6.05 10.68 -6.41
CA PHE A 394 -5.48 11.41 -7.55
C PHE A 394 -6.39 12.54 -8.01
N ASP A 395 -5.82 13.73 -8.17
CA ASP A 395 -6.54 14.92 -8.63
C ASP A 395 -5.59 15.84 -9.40
N ASP A 396 -6.07 16.53 -10.43
CA ASP A 396 -5.27 17.49 -11.20
C ASP A 396 -5.24 18.88 -10.56
N GLN A 397 -6.15 19.17 -9.62
CA GLN A 397 -6.27 20.47 -8.99
C GLN A 397 -5.69 20.49 -7.58
N MET A 398 -4.68 21.34 -7.37
CA MET A 398 -4.04 21.48 -6.06
C MET A 398 -5.02 21.87 -4.93
N PHE A 399 -6.11 22.59 -5.25
CA PHE A 399 -7.15 22.91 -4.25
C PHE A 399 -7.82 21.65 -3.67
N HIS A 400 -8.09 20.64 -4.51
CA HIS A 400 -8.65 19.37 -4.07
C HIS A 400 -7.61 18.52 -3.33
N VAL A 401 -6.35 18.56 -3.77
CA VAL A 401 -5.22 17.90 -3.09
C VAL A 401 -5.05 18.44 -1.67
N GLU A 402 -5.05 19.76 -1.48
CA GLU A 402 -4.95 20.38 -0.15
C GLU A 402 -6.17 20.04 0.73
N GLY A 403 -7.38 20.13 0.18
CA GLY A 403 -8.59 19.74 0.92
C GLY A 403 -8.61 18.26 1.34
N ALA A 404 -7.99 17.37 0.55
CA ALA A 404 -7.83 15.97 0.92
C ALA A 404 -6.80 15.77 2.04
N LYS A 405 -5.66 16.48 1.98
CA LYS A 405 -4.61 16.44 3.01
C LYS A 405 -5.11 16.93 4.37
N GLU A 406 -5.88 18.01 4.40
CA GLU A 406 -6.51 18.54 5.63
C GLU A 406 -7.44 17.51 6.30
N MET A 407 -8.07 16.67 5.48
CA MET A 407 -8.99 15.62 5.92
C MET A 407 -8.29 14.29 6.26
N GLY A 408 -6.95 14.26 6.18
CA GLY A 408 -6.13 13.10 6.54
C GLY A 408 -5.97 12.07 5.43
N THR A 409 -6.25 12.45 4.18
CA THR A 409 -6.10 11.56 3.02
C THR A 409 -4.78 11.82 2.31
N VAL A 410 -4.03 10.76 1.99
CA VAL A 410 -2.87 10.86 1.09
C VAL A 410 -3.38 11.26 -0.29
N ALA A 411 -2.91 12.40 -0.78
CA ALA A 411 -3.34 12.96 -2.06
C ALA A 411 -2.16 13.09 -3.01
N ALA A 412 -2.42 12.93 -4.29
CA ALA A 412 -1.42 12.95 -5.34
C ALA A 412 -1.88 13.83 -6.50
N HIS A 413 -1.10 14.87 -6.78
CA HIS A 413 -1.37 15.83 -7.83
C HIS A 413 -0.92 15.30 -9.19
N VAL A 414 -1.81 15.29 -10.16
CA VAL A 414 -1.53 14.93 -11.56
C VAL A 414 -1.37 16.23 -12.36
N PRO A 415 -0.14 16.69 -12.68
CA PRO A 415 0.07 17.93 -13.42
C PRO A 415 -0.25 17.74 -14.92
N TYR A 416 -1.53 17.55 -15.25
CA TYR A 416 -2.04 17.40 -16.61
C TYR A 416 -3.15 18.41 -16.92
N GLY A 417 -3.34 18.72 -18.20
CA GLY A 417 -4.41 19.58 -18.69
C GLY A 417 -4.08 21.08 -18.77
N VAL A 418 -4.97 21.84 -19.39
CA VAL A 418 -4.84 23.30 -19.63
C VAL A 418 -4.69 24.12 -18.36
N ALA A 419 -5.20 23.65 -17.21
CA ALA A 419 -4.99 24.28 -15.90
C ALA A 419 -3.51 24.47 -15.54
N GLN A 420 -2.64 23.58 -16.01
CA GLN A 420 -1.24 23.55 -15.61
C GLN A 420 -0.36 24.48 -16.46
N LYS A 421 -0.77 24.76 -17.71
CA LYS A 421 0.03 25.55 -18.68
C LYS A 421 0.24 27.01 -18.26
N HIS A 422 -0.63 27.56 -17.41
CA HIS A 422 -0.55 28.96 -16.94
C HIS A 422 0.39 29.17 -15.74
N LYS A 423 0.97 28.09 -15.19
CA LYS A 423 1.87 28.14 -14.03
C LYS A 423 3.35 28.00 -14.35
N ARG A 424 3.75 27.75 -15.60
CA ARG A 424 5.18 27.78 -16.00
C ARG A 424 5.63 29.23 -16.15
N PRO A 425 6.56 29.77 -15.32
CA PRO A 425 7.26 30.98 -15.68
C PRO A 425 8.03 30.69 -16.97
N LEU A 426 7.97 31.61 -17.93
CA LEU A 426 8.83 31.59 -19.11
C LEU A 426 10.29 31.54 -18.62
N GLN A 427 10.94 30.39 -18.72
CA GLN A 427 12.40 30.35 -18.60
C GLN A 427 12.95 31.15 -19.77
N GLU A 428 13.49 32.33 -19.47
CA GLU A 428 14.24 33.14 -20.42
C GLU A 428 15.35 32.29 -21.03
N LYS A 429 15.27 32.08 -22.35
CA LYS A 429 16.36 31.50 -23.13
C LYS A 429 17.57 32.43 -22.98
N GLN A 430 18.63 31.94 -22.33
CA GLN A 430 19.93 32.61 -22.40
C GLN A 430 20.38 32.68 -23.87
N PRO A 431 20.94 33.80 -24.34
CA PRO A 431 21.40 33.92 -25.71
C PRO A 431 22.58 32.96 -25.95
N GLN A 432 22.47 32.14 -26.99
CA GLN A 432 23.63 31.41 -27.53
C GLN A 432 24.64 32.44 -28.05
N ASN A 433 25.76 32.59 -27.33
CA ASN A 433 26.92 33.28 -27.85
C ASN A 433 27.49 32.48 -29.03
N SER A 434 27.28 32.98 -30.25
CA SER A 434 28.01 32.57 -31.44
C SER A 434 29.47 33.02 -31.32
N LYS A 435 30.39 32.06 -31.39
CA LYS A 435 31.80 32.31 -31.72
C LYS A 435 31.98 32.41 -33.23
#